data_AF-A0A914HVI1-F1
#
_entry.id   AF-A0A914HVI1-F1
#
_cell.length_a   1.000
_cell.length_b   1.000
_cell.length_c   1.000
_cell.angle_alpha   90.00
_cell.angle_beta   90.00
_cell.angle_gamma   90.00
#
_symmetry.space_group_name_H-M   'P 1'
#
loop_
_entity.id
_entity.type
_entity.pdbx_description
1 polymer ?
#
loop_
_entity_poly.entity_id
_entity_poly.type
_entity_poly.pdbx_seq_one_letter_code
_entity_poly.pdbx_strand_id
1 'polypeptide(L)'
;MLLYALIRRFEEEGEEDVEEEGAEEIQVLVLSASGLLPFRWRYSPGRPMVDEHLAQLLLQLGLPDPDIHTLSTKTALAEGERDGCVVHVCTERTESPGKDMDNAWAEVQLLAVELSAFPSLHQQLPDMGEYSWRSHRRLAPEQRRFVERALPMFR
;
A
#
# COMPACT_ATOMS: atom_id res chain seq x y z
N MET A 1 -14.10 4.29 2.12
CA MET A 1 -12.91 3.71 2.78
C MET A 1 -11.71 3.90 1.88
N LEU A 2 -10.56 4.28 2.45
CA LEU A 2 -9.27 4.33 1.76
C LEU A 2 -8.37 3.22 2.33
N LEU A 3 -7.89 2.32 1.47
CA LEU A 3 -6.92 1.26 1.75
C LEU A 3 -5.53 1.72 1.30
N TYR A 4 -4.51 1.35 2.09
CA TYR A 4 -3.11 1.67 1.80
C TYR A 4 -2.33 0.39 1.48
N ALA A 5 -1.80 0.28 0.27
CA ALA A 5 -0.81 -0.73 -0.08
C ALA A 5 0.60 -0.12 -0.01
N LEU A 6 1.22 -0.18 1.17
CA LEU A 6 2.62 0.23 1.34
C LEU A 6 3.52 -0.92 0.89
N ILE A 7 4.18 -0.77 -0.26
CA ILE A 7 4.88 -1.83 -0.98
C ILE A 7 6.39 -1.59 -0.90
N ARG A 8 7.16 -2.64 -0.63
CA ARG A 8 8.61 -2.65 -0.78
C ARG A 8 9.02 -3.80 -1.69
N ARG A 9 9.87 -3.50 -2.65
CA ARG A 9 10.45 -4.46 -3.59
C ARG A 9 11.92 -4.67 -3.31
N PHE A 10 12.35 -5.89 -3.52
CA PHE A 10 13.73 -6.31 -3.38
C PHE A 10 14.07 -7.31 -4.44
N GLU A 11 15.25 -7.18 -4.99
CA GLU A 11 15.93 -8.24 -5.70
C GLU A 11 16.54 -9.15 -4.64
N GLU A 12 16.14 -10.42 -4.62
CA GLU A 12 16.86 -11.44 -3.90
C GLU A 12 18.10 -11.74 -4.74
N GLU A 13 19.31 -11.42 -4.23
CA GLU A 13 20.52 -11.98 -4.82
C GLU A 13 20.40 -13.49 -4.65
N GLY A 14 20.12 -14.19 -5.75
CA GLY A 14 19.97 -15.65 -5.74
C GLY A 14 21.18 -16.28 -5.06
N GLU A 15 20.94 -17.20 -4.13
CA GLU A 15 21.99 -18.10 -3.68
C GLU A 15 22.61 -18.75 -4.93
N GLU A 16 23.89 -18.46 -5.16
CA GLU A 16 24.71 -18.99 -6.26
C GLU A 16 24.80 -20.52 -6.16
N ASP A 17 23.75 -21.28 -6.47
CA ASP A 17 23.85 -22.75 -6.53
C ASP A 17 22.66 -23.43 -7.25
N VAL A 18 22.02 -22.81 -8.25
CA VAL A 18 21.20 -23.57 -9.22
C VAL A 18 21.25 -22.91 -10.60
N GLU A 19 21.84 -23.60 -11.58
CA GLU A 19 21.74 -23.27 -13.01
C GLU A 19 20.29 -23.49 -13.49
N GLU A 20 19.43 -22.48 -13.36
CA GLU A 20 18.24 -22.31 -14.21
C GLU A 20 18.17 -20.86 -14.69
N GLU A 21 18.25 -20.66 -16.02
CA GLU A 21 17.88 -19.40 -16.65
C GLU A 21 16.40 -19.10 -16.34
N GLY A 22 16.09 -18.08 -15.55
CA GLY A 22 14.69 -17.65 -15.44
C GLY A 22 14.32 -16.69 -14.32
N ALA A 23 14.61 -15.40 -14.53
CA ALA A 23 14.05 -14.23 -13.84
C ALA A 23 14.43 -14.04 -12.35
N GLU A 24 15.08 -12.90 -12.07
CA GLU A 24 15.17 -12.30 -10.74
C GLU A 24 13.76 -12.32 -10.08
N GLU A 25 13.54 -13.15 -9.05
CA GLU A 25 12.26 -13.19 -8.35
C GLU A 25 12.18 -11.98 -7.41
N ILE A 26 11.59 -10.89 -7.90
CA ILE A 26 11.38 -9.67 -7.09
C ILE A 26 10.47 -10.01 -5.91
N GLN A 27 11.01 -9.98 -4.70
CA GLN A 27 10.24 -10.17 -3.49
C GLN A 27 9.42 -8.90 -3.20
N VAL A 28 8.10 -9.06 -3.09
CA VAL A 28 7.16 -7.97 -2.79
C VAL A 28 6.65 -8.11 -1.36
N LEU A 29 7.11 -7.22 -0.49
CA LEU A 29 6.62 -7.07 0.87
C LEU A 29 5.58 -5.94 0.96
N VAL A 30 4.57 -6.17 1.78
CA VAL A 30 3.51 -5.20 2.08
C VAL A 30 3.33 -5.05 3.58
N LEU A 31 3.09 -3.82 4.02
CA LEU A 31 2.71 -3.56 5.40
C LEU A 31 1.27 -4.05 5.64
N SER A 32 1.08 -4.94 6.61
CA SER A 32 -0.24 -5.46 6.97
C SER A 32 -0.35 -5.85 8.44
N ALA A 33 -1.57 -5.76 8.99
CA ALA A 33 -1.94 -6.27 10.30
C ALA A 33 -2.84 -7.49 10.11
N SER A 34 -2.41 -8.66 10.62
CA SER A 34 -3.17 -9.92 10.51
C SER A 34 -3.62 -10.28 9.07
N GLY A 35 -2.81 -9.92 8.06
CA GLY A 35 -3.13 -10.19 6.65
C GLY A 35 -4.08 -9.17 6.00
N LEU A 36 -4.35 -8.06 6.68
CA LEU A 36 -5.15 -6.94 6.18
C LEU A 36 -4.28 -5.68 6.03
N LEU A 37 -4.48 -4.97 4.93
CA LEU A 37 -3.90 -3.67 4.62
C LEU A 37 -4.45 -2.61 5.58
N PRO A 38 -3.61 -1.64 5.98
CA PRO A 38 -4.08 -0.48 6.71
C PRO A 38 -5.20 0.23 5.95
N PHE A 39 -6.18 0.77 6.67
CA PHE A 39 -7.29 1.50 6.07
C PHE A 39 -7.78 2.61 6.98
N ARG A 40 -8.48 3.58 6.39
CA ARG A 40 -9.29 4.54 7.13
C ARG A 40 -10.61 4.84 6.45
N TRP A 41 -11.58 5.27 7.24
CA TRP A 41 -12.76 5.92 6.71
C TRP A 41 -12.43 7.36 6.35
N ARG A 42 -12.86 7.78 5.18
CA ARG A 42 -12.56 9.07 4.59
C ARG A 42 -13.87 9.66 4.05
N TYR A 43 -14.12 10.91 4.40
CA TYR A 43 -15.10 11.76 3.74
C TYR A 43 -14.31 12.84 3.00
N SER A 44 -14.45 12.92 1.67
CA SER A 44 -13.65 13.84 0.84
C SER A 44 -14.53 14.88 0.13
N PRO A 45 -14.95 15.96 0.80
CA PRO A 45 -15.70 17.06 0.19
C PRO A 45 -14.81 18.26 -0.16
N GLY A 46 -13.52 18.11 -0.45
CA GLY A 46 -12.63 19.26 -0.66
C GLY A 46 -11.15 18.97 -0.92
N ARG A 47 -10.38 20.07 -1.03
CA ARG A 47 -8.95 20.15 -1.46
C ARG A 47 -8.04 19.08 -0.82
N PRO A 48 -6.95 18.68 -1.51
CA PRO A 48 -5.95 17.79 -0.93
C PRO A 48 -5.39 18.38 0.37
N MET A 49 -5.66 17.69 1.47
CA MET A 49 -5.04 17.91 2.78
C MET A 49 -4.12 16.73 3.09
N VAL A 50 -3.18 16.95 4.00
CA VAL A 50 -2.33 15.89 4.55
C VAL A 50 -3.21 14.76 5.09
N ASP A 51 -2.97 13.54 4.62
CA ASP A 51 -3.59 12.35 5.15
C ASP A 51 -2.86 11.92 6.43
N GLU A 52 -3.41 12.31 7.58
CA GLU A 52 -2.81 12.08 8.90
C GLU A 52 -2.54 10.61 9.21
N HIS A 53 -3.40 9.69 8.75
CA HIS A 53 -3.21 8.27 9.01
C HIS A 53 -2.04 7.71 8.19
N LEU A 54 -1.97 8.06 6.90
CA LEU A 54 -0.81 7.72 6.09
C LEU A 54 0.46 8.36 6.66
N ALA A 55 0.39 9.63 7.08
CA ALA A 55 1.54 10.31 7.68
C ALA A 55 2.03 9.59 8.95
N GLN A 56 1.12 9.13 9.81
CA GLN A 56 1.46 8.37 11.01
C GLN A 56 2.10 7.01 10.68
N LEU A 57 1.56 6.28 9.68
CA LEU A 57 2.18 5.03 9.22
C LEU A 57 3.60 5.25 8.71
N LEU A 58 3.80 6.28 7.89
CA LEU A 58 5.13 6.61 7.34
C LEU A 58 6.10 7.09 8.43
N LEU A 59 5.61 7.81 9.44
CA LEU A 59 6.39 8.23 10.60
C LEU A 59 6.87 7.03 11.42
N GLN A 60 5.97 6.08 11.71
CA GLN A 60 6.34 4.86 12.43
C GLN A 60 7.30 3.98 11.62
N LEU A 61 7.21 4.03 10.29
CA LEU A 61 8.17 3.40 9.40
C LEU A 61 9.55 4.10 9.41
N GLY A 62 9.69 5.26 10.03
CA GLY A 62 10.96 5.98 10.13
C GLY A 62 11.33 6.75 8.85
N LEU A 63 10.35 7.13 8.02
CA LEU A 63 10.61 8.07 6.93
C LEU A 63 10.92 9.46 7.48
N PRO A 64 11.70 10.28 6.76
CA PRO A 64 11.96 11.66 7.17
C PRO A 64 10.73 12.56 6.90
N ASP A 65 10.53 13.58 7.73
CA ASP A 65 9.36 14.49 7.67
C ASP A 65 9.04 15.07 6.27
N PRO A 66 10.02 15.48 5.44
CA PRO A 66 9.73 15.97 4.08
C PRO A 66 9.07 14.92 3.18
N ASP A 67 9.49 13.66 3.30
CA ASP A 67 8.93 12.55 2.52
C ASP A 67 7.55 12.18 3.02
N ILE A 68 7.36 12.17 4.35
CA ILE A 68 6.06 11.95 4.98
C ILE A 68 5.05 12.98 4.47
N HIS A 69 5.39 14.27 4.51
CA HIS A 69 4.52 15.34 4.03
C HIS A 69 4.21 15.18 2.53
N THR A 70 5.22 14.87 1.73
CA THR A 70 5.07 14.72 0.28
C THR A 70 4.17 13.54 -0.09
N LEU A 71 4.32 12.39 0.55
CA LEU A 71 3.51 11.20 0.25
C LEU A 71 2.08 11.33 0.79
N SER A 72 1.92 11.87 1.99
CA SER A 72 0.60 12.00 2.66
C SER A 72 -0.33 13.03 2.00
N THR A 73 0.19 13.95 1.18
CA THR A 73 -0.64 14.91 0.44
C THR A 73 -1.17 14.36 -0.89
N LYS A 74 -0.64 13.23 -1.37
CA LYS A 74 -0.97 12.60 -2.65
C LYS A 74 -2.14 11.61 -2.58
N THR A 75 -3.01 11.74 -1.58
CA THR A 75 -4.16 10.82 -1.43
C THR A 75 -5.37 11.21 -2.29
N ALA A 76 -5.32 12.38 -2.94
CA ALA A 76 -6.40 12.91 -3.78
C ALA A 76 -6.20 12.66 -5.29
N LEU A 77 -5.30 11.74 -5.66
CA LEU A 77 -5.07 11.34 -7.05
C LEU A 77 -6.34 10.76 -7.68
N ALA A 78 -6.56 11.01 -8.97
CA ALA A 78 -7.60 10.34 -9.73
C ALA A 78 -7.28 8.85 -9.91
N GLU A 79 -8.30 8.02 -10.13
CA GLU A 79 -8.07 6.59 -10.39
C GLU A 79 -7.17 6.39 -11.62
N GLY A 80 -6.14 5.55 -11.47
CA GLY A 80 -5.11 5.31 -12.47
C GLY A 80 -3.96 6.33 -12.46
N GLU A 81 -4.09 7.44 -11.74
CA GLU A 81 -3.07 8.48 -11.68
C GLU A 81 -1.92 8.09 -10.73
N ARG A 82 -0.69 8.36 -11.18
CA ARG A 82 0.56 8.15 -10.44
C ARG A 82 1.28 9.48 -10.29
N ASP A 83 1.74 9.76 -9.08
CA ASP A 83 2.62 10.88 -8.77
C ASP A 83 3.83 10.39 -7.95
N GLY A 84 4.93 10.14 -8.65
CA GLY A 84 6.16 9.58 -8.11
C GLY A 84 5.92 8.15 -7.59
N CYS A 85 6.05 8.00 -6.28
CA CYS A 85 5.90 6.72 -5.57
C CYS A 85 4.46 6.42 -5.13
N VAL A 86 3.49 7.29 -5.42
CA VAL A 86 2.09 7.11 -5.00
C VAL A 86 1.22 6.90 -6.23
N VAL A 87 0.30 5.95 -6.17
CA VAL A 87 -0.67 5.68 -7.23
C VAL A 87 -2.03 5.37 -6.65
N HIS A 88 -3.09 5.94 -7.23
CA HIS A 88 -4.45 5.51 -6.96
C HIS A 88 -4.80 4.39 -7.93
N VAL A 89 -4.92 3.17 -7.42
CA VAL A 89 -5.04 1.96 -8.23
C VAL A 89 -6.48 1.76 -8.72
N CYS A 90 -7.46 1.89 -7.83
CA CYS A 90 -8.86 1.69 -8.16
C CYS A 90 -9.82 2.20 -7.09
N THR A 91 -11.05 2.49 -7.50
CA THR A 91 -12.23 2.64 -6.65
C THR A 91 -13.20 1.49 -6.92
N GLU A 92 -13.50 0.68 -5.90
CA GLU A 92 -14.48 -0.41 -5.98
C GLU A 92 -15.68 -0.13 -5.06
N ARG A 93 -16.88 -0.53 -5.50
CA ARG A 93 -18.08 -0.48 -4.65
C ARG A 93 -18.26 -1.83 -3.97
N THR A 94 -18.37 -1.83 -2.66
CA THR A 94 -18.72 -3.00 -1.87
C THR A 94 -20.11 -2.83 -1.31
N GLU A 95 -20.86 -3.92 -1.19
CA GLU A 95 -22.09 -3.91 -0.42
C GLU A 95 -21.79 -3.51 1.03
N SER A 96 -22.68 -2.72 1.63
CA SER A 96 -22.50 -2.31 3.02
C SER A 96 -22.59 -3.53 3.93
N PRO A 97 -21.70 -3.68 4.93
CA PRO A 97 -21.84 -4.74 5.93
C PRO A 97 -23.01 -4.39 6.85
N GLY A 98 -24.22 -4.73 6.42
CA GLY A 98 -25.48 -4.49 7.12
C GLY A 98 -26.62 -5.12 6.33
N LYS A 99 -27.38 -6.02 6.96
CA LYS A 99 -28.40 -6.84 6.31
C LYS A 99 -29.62 -6.08 5.76
N ASP A 100 -29.75 -4.79 6.06
CA ASP A 100 -30.97 -4.01 5.80
C ASP A 100 -30.71 -2.67 5.10
N MET A 101 -29.76 -2.62 4.15
CA MET A 101 -29.57 -1.45 3.29
C MET A 101 -29.45 -1.85 1.82
N ASP A 102 -30.60 -2.18 1.24
CA ASP A 102 -30.84 -2.46 -0.17
C ASP A 102 -30.42 -1.32 -1.13
N ASN A 103 -30.07 -0.14 -0.61
CA ASN A 103 -29.60 1.01 -1.40
C ASN A 103 -28.30 1.68 -0.89
N ALA A 104 -27.54 1.02 -0.01
CA ALA A 104 -26.26 1.58 0.48
C ALA A 104 -25.06 0.75 0.02
N TRP A 105 -24.10 1.41 -0.62
CA TRP A 105 -22.79 0.85 -0.91
C TRP A 105 -21.70 1.62 -0.16
N ALA A 106 -20.60 0.93 0.16
CA ALA A 106 -19.36 1.56 0.56
C ALA A 106 -18.43 1.63 -0.66
N GLU A 107 -17.78 2.78 -0.84
CA GLU A 107 -16.71 2.90 -1.84
C GLU A 107 -15.36 2.61 -1.17
N VAL A 108 -14.57 1.75 -1.78
CA VAL A 108 -13.25 1.32 -1.35
C VAL A 108 -12.24 1.80 -2.38
N GLN A 109 -11.39 2.72 -1.95
CA GLN A 109 -10.33 3.28 -2.78
C GLN A 109 -9.01 2.66 -2.37
N LEU A 110 -8.22 2.20 -3.34
CA LEU A 110 -6.89 1.65 -3.09
C LEU A 110 -5.82 2.66 -3.49
N LEU A 111 -5.05 3.13 -2.53
CA LEU A 111 -3.85 3.91 -2.75
C LEU A 111 -2.64 3.03 -2.48
N ALA A 112 -1.77 2.87 -3.47
CA ALA A 112 -0.50 2.17 -3.29
C ALA A 112 0.64 3.18 -3.19
N VAL A 113 1.61 2.87 -2.32
CA VAL A 113 2.81 3.67 -2.10
C VAL A 113 4.02 2.74 -2.20
N GLU A 114 4.88 2.96 -3.19
CA GLU A 114 6.12 2.21 -3.34
C GLU A 114 7.23 2.85 -2.51
N LEU A 115 7.73 2.08 -1.55
CA LEU A 115 8.71 2.52 -0.57
C LEU A 115 10.12 1.99 -0.85
N SER A 116 10.33 1.31 -1.98
CA SER A 116 11.63 0.74 -2.39
C SER A 116 12.72 1.81 -2.57
N ALA A 117 12.32 3.05 -2.89
CA ALA A 117 13.22 4.18 -3.11
C ALA A 117 13.77 4.81 -1.82
N PHE A 118 13.35 4.36 -0.62
CA PHE A 118 13.75 4.95 0.66
C PHE A 118 14.78 4.06 1.38
N PRO A 119 16.09 4.41 1.35
CA PRO A 119 17.14 3.57 1.91
C PRO A 119 17.07 3.40 3.43
N SER A 120 16.43 4.34 4.14
CA SER A 120 16.20 4.25 5.58
C SER A 120 15.37 3.03 5.96
N LEU A 121 14.48 2.58 5.08
CA LEU A 121 13.71 1.36 5.28
C LEU A 121 14.54 0.11 5.02
N HIS A 122 15.72 0.24 4.40
CA HIS A 122 16.45 -0.93 3.93
C HIS A 122 17.06 -1.78 5.03
N GLN A 123 17.48 -1.15 6.13
CA GLN A 123 18.38 -1.75 7.12
C GLN A 123 17.70 -2.48 8.27
N GLN A 124 16.51 -2.02 8.72
CA GLN A 124 15.74 -2.68 9.77
C GLN A 124 14.27 -2.32 9.61
N LEU A 125 13.41 -3.34 9.60
CA LEU A 125 11.97 -3.14 9.57
C LEU A 125 11.52 -2.74 10.98
N PRO A 126 10.98 -1.53 11.18
CA PRO A 126 10.55 -1.12 12.50
C PRO A 126 9.43 -2.04 13.00
N ASP A 127 9.46 -2.36 14.30
CA ASP A 127 8.35 -3.01 14.96
C ASP A 127 7.20 -2.01 15.06
N MET A 128 6.18 -2.19 14.21
CA MET A 128 5.02 -1.32 14.11
C MET A 128 3.85 -1.83 14.98
N GLY A 129 4.13 -2.68 15.98
CA GLY A 129 3.13 -3.27 16.85
C GLY A 129 2.23 -4.25 16.10
N GLU A 130 1.03 -3.82 15.69
CA GLU A 130 0.09 -4.68 14.97
C GLU A 130 0.47 -4.88 13.49
N TYR A 131 1.21 -3.93 12.92
CA TYR A 131 1.64 -3.99 11.53
C TYR A 131 3.00 -4.68 11.40
N SER A 132 3.13 -5.47 10.34
CA SER A 132 4.39 -6.12 9.98
C SER A 132 4.51 -6.23 8.47
N TRP A 133 5.74 -6.22 7.98
CA TRP A 133 6.01 -6.50 6.58
C TRP A 133 5.81 -7.98 6.31
N ARG A 134 5.01 -8.29 5.30
CA ARG A 134 4.69 -9.66 4.91
C ARG A 134 4.72 -9.77 3.41
N SER A 135 4.99 -10.96 2.89
CA SER A 135 4.75 -11.25 1.47
C SER A 135 3.29 -10.92 1.15
N HIS A 136 3.04 -10.22 0.04
CA HIS A 136 1.66 -9.92 -0.43
C HIS A 136 0.83 -11.21 -0.63
N ARG A 137 1.50 -12.35 -0.90
CA ARG A 137 0.88 -13.68 -0.98
C ARG A 137 0.24 -14.13 0.34
N ARG A 138 0.53 -13.47 1.47
CA ARG A 138 -0.07 -13.75 2.79
C ARG A 138 -1.27 -12.84 3.12
N LEU A 139 -1.63 -11.92 2.25
CA LEU A 139 -2.85 -11.12 2.41
C LEU A 139 -4.11 -11.96 2.17
N ALA A 140 -5.22 -11.48 2.74
CA ALA A 140 -6.56 -11.94 2.38
C ALA A 140 -6.77 -11.87 0.85
N PRO A 141 -7.49 -12.83 0.21
CA PRO A 141 -7.59 -12.92 -1.25
C PRO A 141 -8.03 -11.62 -1.94
N GLU A 142 -9.02 -10.92 -1.38
CA GLU A 142 -9.53 -9.65 -1.93
C GLU A 142 -8.46 -8.56 -1.95
N GLN A 143 -7.68 -8.44 -0.86
CA GLN A 143 -6.64 -7.43 -0.75
C GLN A 143 -5.33 -7.83 -1.46
N ARG A 144 -5.09 -9.12 -1.64
CA ARG A 144 -4.01 -9.58 -2.50
C ARG A 144 -4.21 -9.11 -3.93
N ARG A 145 -5.43 -9.26 -4.47
CA ARG A 145 -5.81 -8.79 -5.80
C ARG A 145 -5.54 -7.29 -5.97
N PHE A 146 -5.83 -6.51 -4.94
CA PHE A 146 -5.52 -5.08 -4.89
C PHE A 146 -4.03 -4.79 -5.07
N VAL A 147 -3.16 -5.47 -4.32
CA VAL A 147 -1.71 -5.31 -4.44
C VAL A 147 -1.22 -5.78 -5.82
N GLU A 148 -1.69 -6.93 -6.31
CA GLU A 148 -1.33 -7.46 -7.63
C GLU A 148 -1.67 -6.48 -8.78
N ARG A 149 -2.79 -5.75 -8.66
CA ARG A 149 -3.15 -4.65 -9.59
C ARG A 149 -2.21 -3.46 -9.49
N ALA A 150 -1.69 -3.15 -8.30
CA ALA A 150 -0.80 -2.02 -8.07
C ALA A 150 0.60 -2.25 -8.67
N LEU A 151 1.11 -3.47 -8.60
CA LEU A 151 2.48 -3.79 -9.01
C LEU A 151 2.85 -3.33 -10.44
N PRO A 152 2.08 -3.62 -11.50
CA PRO A 152 2.44 -3.17 -12.85
C PRO A 152 2.45 -1.64 -13.00
N MET A 153 1.80 -0.88 -12.10
CA MET A 153 1.74 0.60 -12.18
C MET A 153 3.02 1.29 -11.71
N PHE A 154 3.90 0.56 -11.02
CA PHE A 154 5.19 1.04 -10.51
C PHE A 154 6.37 0.65 -11.43
N ARG A 155 6.10 0.04 -12.58
CA ARG A 155 7.13 -0.20 -13.60
C ARG A 155 7.44 1.07 -14.39
#